data_AF-A0AAV6VSQ6-F1
#
_entry.id   AF-A0AAV6VSQ6-F1
#
_cell.length_a   1.000
_cell.length_b   1.000
_cell.length_c   1.000
_cell.angle_alpha   90.00
_cell.angle_beta   90.00
_cell.angle_gamma   90.00
#
_symmetry.space_group_name_H-M   'P 1'
#
loop_
_entity.id
_entity.type
_entity.pdbx_description
1 polymer ?
#
loop_
_entity_poly.entity_id
_entity_poly.type
_entity_poly.pdbx_seq_one_letter_code
_entity_poly.pdbx_strand_id
1 'polypeptide(L)'
;MDIRMKREPEDFTPDVKAAIKSLNLDPKIEDLLTKLKLAHTSDVRDAEKYFHPTIRVVDDYGIPYDSMILSCSYGPEPCSDMVTLYSPDYGKCYMFNYVGIHNSKDTPVKKARQAGRHHGLQLYMQSRKEDTIPLLTRELGVRIVVHDPRSIPLASENGIDIRPGDMVSVNVEYTEIHRLGEPWGQCVKDGDVLPNNYSTVPYSQADCERYCIQKEIFRRCHCYHIRFLEASVVPKRTVICANSSEEGKK
;
A
#
# COMPACT_ATOMS: atom_id res chain seq x y z
N MET A 1 -6.18 -9.85 -31.92
CA MET A 1 -7.07 -8.75 -31.50
C MET A 1 -6.18 -7.59 -31.10
N ASP A 2 -6.07 -6.62 -32.00
CA ASP A 2 -5.20 -5.46 -31.89
C ASP A 2 -5.97 -4.36 -31.13
N ILE A 3 -5.73 -4.20 -29.83
CA ILE A 3 -6.35 -3.12 -29.04
C ILE A 3 -5.50 -1.86 -29.26
N ARG A 4 -5.75 -1.17 -30.36
CA ARG A 4 -5.28 0.20 -30.55
C ARG A 4 -6.17 1.15 -29.73
N MET A 5 -5.81 1.41 -28.48
CA MET A 5 -6.19 2.66 -27.82
C MET A 5 -5.14 3.73 -28.14
N LYS A 6 -5.13 4.22 -29.39
CA LYS A 6 -4.50 5.50 -29.70
C LYS A 6 -5.51 6.60 -29.38
N ARG A 7 -5.46 7.13 -28.15
CA ARG A 7 -5.72 8.56 -27.98
C ARG A 7 -4.38 9.22 -28.25
N GLU A 8 -4.24 9.89 -29.39
CA GLU A 8 -3.14 10.83 -29.56
C GLU A 8 -3.30 11.91 -28.47
N PRO A 9 -2.21 12.31 -27.77
CA PRO A 9 -2.30 13.41 -26.84
C PRO A 9 -2.52 14.66 -27.69
N GLU A 10 -3.76 15.14 -27.77
CA GLU A 10 -3.99 16.52 -28.18
C GLU A 10 -3.19 17.39 -27.20
N ASP A 11 -2.20 18.11 -27.74
CA ASP A 11 -1.25 18.93 -27.00
C ASP A 11 -1.96 20.20 -26.50
N PHE A 12 -2.93 20.03 -25.60
CA PHE A 12 -3.66 21.10 -24.92
C PHE A 12 -2.85 21.72 -23.78
N THR A 13 -1.56 21.39 -23.67
CA THR A 13 -0.73 21.79 -22.53
C THR A 13 -0.60 23.32 -22.35
N PRO A 14 -0.56 24.15 -23.42
CA PRO A 14 -0.56 25.61 -23.27
C PRO A 14 -1.95 26.17 -22.93
N ASP A 15 -2.99 25.64 -23.58
CA ASP A 15 -4.37 26.13 -23.45
C ASP A 15 -4.96 25.82 -22.08
N VAL A 16 -4.66 24.64 -21.53
CA VAL A 16 -5.09 24.23 -20.18
C VAL A 16 -4.48 25.14 -19.11
N LYS A 17 -3.17 25.43 -19.21
CA LYS A 17 -2.51 26.32 -18.24
C LYS A 17 -3.06 27.73 -18.32
N ALA A 18 -3.28 28.26 -19.52
CA ALA A 18 -3.88 29.57 -19.71
C ALA A 18 -5.32 29.64 -19.17
N ALA A 19 -6.11 28.58 -19.38
CA ALA A 19 -7.48 28.48 -18.89
C ALA A 19 -7.58 28.35 -17.37
N ILE A 20 -6.65 27.67 -16.70
CA ILE A 20 -6.65 27.58 -15.23
C ILE A 20 -6.21 28.91 -14.64
N LYS A 21 -5.19 29.55 -15.22
CA LYS A 21 -4.68 30.85 -14.77
C LYS A 21 -5.74 31.96 -14.83
N SER A 22 -6.68 31.89 -15.77
CA SER A 22 -7.79 32.85 -15.89
C SER A 22 -8.83 32.74 -14.76
N LEU A 23 -8.83 31.63 -14.00
CA LEU A 23 -9.74 31.43 -12.87
C LEU A 23 -9.29 32.16 -11.59
N ASN A 24 -8.07 32.73 -11.58
CA ASN A 24 -7.52 33.52 -10.47
C ASN A 24 -7.64 32.81 -9.10
N LEU A 25 -7.26 31.53 -9.07
CA LEU A 25 -7.35 30.66 -7.90
C LEU A 25 -6.11 30.81 -7.00
N ASP A 26 -6.16 30.25 -5.80
CA ASP A 26 -4.96 30.09 -4.96
C ASP A 26 -3.88 29.32 -5.76
N PRO A 27 -2.59 29.72 -5.68
CA PRO A 27 -1.52 29.09 -6.45
C PRO A 27 -1.40 27.58 -6.25
N LYS A 28 -1.73 27.05 -5.07
CA LYS A 28 -1.72 25.61 -4.81
C LYS A 28 -2.88 24.91 -5.51
N ILE A 29 -4.04 25.58 -5.63
CA ILE A 29 -5.21 25.08 -6.34
C ILE A 29 -4.95 25.10 -7.86
N GLU A 30 -4.29 26.14 -8.38
CA GLU A 30 -3.87 26.21 -9.78
C GLU A 30 -2.90 25.08 -10.16
N ASP A 31 -1.87 24.83 -9.33
CA ASP A 31 -0.93 23.72 -9.55
C ASP A 31 -1.63 22.35 -9.52
N LEU A 32 -2.52 22.14 -8.55
CA LEU A 32 -3.33 20.94 -8.40
C LEU A 32 -4.22 20.70 -9.63
N LEU A 33 -4.97 21.71 -10.07
CA LEU A 33 -5.83 21.60 -11.26
C LEU A 33 -5.02 21.37 -12.53
N THR A 34 -3.84 21.97 -12.62
CA THR A 34 -2.93 21.77 -13.75
C THR A 34 -2.48 20.31 -13.80
N LYS A 35 -2.03 19.75 -12.68
CA LYS A 35 -1.66 18.32 -12.58
C LYS A 35 -2.81 17.38 -12.92
N LEU A 36 -4.03 17.68 -12.47
CA LEU A 36 -5.22 16.88 -12.77
C LEU A 36 -5.63 16.95 -14.25
N LYS A 37 -5.56 18.13 -14.88
CA LYS A 37 -5.92 18.32 -16.29
C LYS A 37 -4.88 17.79 -17.27
N LEU A 38 -3.63 17.68 -16.83
CA LEU A 38 -2.53 17.06 -17.58
C LEU A 38 -2.51 15.53 -17.49
N ALA A 39 -3.43 14.93 -16.73
CA ALA A 39 -3.59 13.49 -16.68
C ALA A 39 -3.95 12.93 -18.06
N HIS A 40 -3.19 11.94 -18.51
CA HIS A 40 -3.39 11.23 -19.77
C HIS A 40 -4.44 10.12 -19.65
N THR A 41 -4.70 9.64 -18.43
CA THR A 41 -5.70 8.60 -18.17
C THR A 41 -7.05 9.21 -17.85
N SER A 42 -8.14 8.62 -18.34
CA SER A 42 -9.50 9.08 -18.09
C SER A 42 -9.93 8.99 -16.62
N ASP A 43 -9.27 8.13 -15.85
CA ASP A 43 -9.48 7.95 -14.42
C ASP A 43 -8.51 8.74 -13.55
N VAL A 44 -7.58 9.48 -14.17
CA VAL A 44 -6.62 10.37 -13.50
C VAL A 44 -5.60 9.62 -12.63
N ARG A 45 -5.48 8.30 -12.79
CA ARG A 45 -4.53 7.46 -12.03
C ARG A 45 -3.07 7.81 -12.30
N ASP A 46 -2.78 8.40 -13.45
CA ASP A 46 -1.43 8.87 -13.77
C ASP A 46 -1.06 10.20 -13.09
N ALA A 47 -2.04 10.92 -12.57
CA ALA A 47 -1.82 12.10 -11.73
C ALA A 47 -1.75 11.77 -10.23
N GLU A 48 -2.24 10.62 -9.78
CA GLU A 48 -2.11 10.17 -8.38
C GLU A 48 -0.65 10.20 -7.90
N LYS A 49 0.31 9.89 -8.78
CA LYS A 49 1.77 9.96 -8.53
C LYS A 49 2.24 11.30 -7.92
N TYR A 50 1.57 12.41 -8.23
CA TYR A 50 1.94 13.74 -7.75
C TYR A 50 1.50 14.00 -6.31
N PHE A 51 0.61 13.17 -5.79
CA PHE A 51 -0.04 13.39 -4.50
C PHE A 51 0.32 12.33 -3.47
N HIS A 52 1.12 11.34 -3.84
CA HIS A 52 1.57 10.38 -2.85
C HIS A 52 2.56 11.03 -1.87
N PRO A 53 2.23 10.99 -0.56
CA PRO A 53 3.14 11.49 0.47
C PRO A 53 4.39 10.61 0.59
N THR A 54 5.50 11.21 1.02
CA THR A 54 6.67 10.44 1.46
C THR A 54 6.34 9.67 2.75
N ILE A 55 7.07 8.58 3.05
CA ILE A 55 6.84 7.78 4.26
C ILE A 55 6.88 8.63 5.54
N ARG A 56 7.75 9.66 5.59
CA ARG A 56 7.82 10.59 6.73
C ARG A 56 6.52 11.37 6.92
N VAL A 57 5.94 11.86 5.83
CA VAL A 57 4.65 12.58 5.88
C VAL A 57 3.54 11.64 6.32
N VAL A 58 3.55 10.38 5.86
CA VAL A 58 2.58 9.36 6.34
C VAL A 58 2.77 9.07 7.82
N ASP A 59 4.01 9.07 8.33
CA ASP A 59 4.26 8.81 9.75
C ASP A 59 3.76 9.95 10.64
N ASP A 60 4.05 11.19 10.25
CA ASP A 60 3.72 12.40 10.99
C ASP A 60 2.22 12.74 10.93
N TYR A 61 1.56 12.51 9.78
CA TYR A 61 0.19 12.97 9.50
C TYR A 61 -0.80 11.85 9.16
N GLY A 62 -0.36 10.60 9.11
CA GLY A 62 -1.25 9.46 8.91
C GLY A 62 -2.22 9.27 10.07
N ILE A 63 -3.34 8.59 9.79
CA ILE A 63 -4.38 8.33 10.80
C ILE A 63 -3.77 7.52 11.96
N PRO A 64 -3.83 8.03 13.22
CA PRO A 64 -3.26 7.35 14.37
C PRO A 64 -4.13 6.16 14.81
N TYR A 65 -3.52 5.22 15.53
CA TYR A 65 -4.14 3.95 15.94
C TYR A 65 -5.44 4.18 16.70
N ASP A 66 -5.40 5.02 17.74
CA ASP A 66 -6.55 5.28 18.62
C ASP A 66 -7.70 6.03 17.89
N SER A 67 -7.43 6.64 16.74
CA SER A 67 -8.48 7.28 15.92
C SER A 67 -9.15 6.29 14.97
N MET A 68 -8.44 5.22 14.56
CA MET A 68 -8.96 4.23 13.62
C MET A 68 -9.53 3.00 14.34
N ILE A 69 -8.84 2.50 15.37
CA ILE A 69 -9.20 1.28 16.12
C ILE A 69 -9.59 1.70 17.54
N LEU A 70 -10.89 1.78 17.77
CA LEU A 70 -11.48 2.20 19.04
C LEU A 70 -11.52 1.06 20.07
N SER A 71 -11.58 -0.19 19.61
CA SER A 71 -11.52 -1.38 20.47
C SER A 71 -10.92 -2.55 19.71
N CYS A 72 -10.09 -3.35 20.39
CA CYS A 72 -9.47 -4.55 19.83
C CYS A 72 -9.39 -5.66 20.88
N SER A 73 -9.90 -6.84 20.54
CA SER A 73 -9.71 -8.06 21.33
C SER A 73 -9.39 -9.24 20.43
N TYR A 74 -8.61 -10.18 20.97
CA TYR A 74 -8.37 -11.49 20.37
C TYR A 74 -8.79 -12.56 21.37
N GLY A 75 -9.98 -13.12 21.17
CA GLY A 75 -10.65 -13.89 22.20
C GLY A 75 -10.94 -13.03 23.44
N PRO A 76 -10.62 -13.51 24.66
CA PRO A 76 -10.85 -12.74 25.89
C PRO A 76 -9.78 -11.69 26.18
N GLU A 77 -8.66 -11.69 25.44
CA GLU A 77 -7.53 -10.80 25.71
C GLU A 77 -7.63 -9.52 24.86
N PRO A 78 -7.31 -8.35 25.43
CA PRO A 78 -7.10 -7.15 24.62
C PRO A 78 -5.93 -7.38 23.66
N CYS A 79 -5.99 -6.78 22.48
CA CYS A 79 -4.87 -6.85 21.55
C CYS A 79 -3.65 -6.15 22.15
N SER A 80 -2.53 -6.87 22.23
CA SER A 80 -1.21 -6.32 22.56
C SER A 80 -0.51 -5.78 21.31
N ASP A 81 0.33 -4.75 21.47
CA ASP A 81 1.22 -4.09 20.50
C ASP A 81 1.01 -4.46 19.02
N MET A 82 0.11 -3.73 18.37
CA MET A 82 0.01 -3.76 16.90
C MET A 82 1.25 -3.14 16.26
N VAL A 83 1.67 -3.73 15.14
CA VAL A 83 2.80 -3.22 14.37
C VAL A 83 2.31 -2.22 13.33
N THR A 84 2.92 -1.04 13.30
CA THR A 84 2.61 -0.02 12.27
C THR A 84 3.29 -0.39 10.96
N LEU A 85 2.53 -0.34 9.87
CA LEU A 85 2.99 -0.54 8.50
C LEU A 85 2.71 0.73 7.68
N TYR A 86 3.70 1.20 6.93
CA TYR A 86 3.55 2.34 6.05
C TYR A 86 3.34 1.86 4.60
N SER A 87 2.12 2.03 4.11
CA SER A 87 1.72 1.73 2.74
C SER A 87 1.82 2.99 1.85
N PRO A 88 2.48 2.92 0.68
CA PRO A 88 2.46 4.00 -0.30
C PRO A 88 1.06 4.32 -0.84
N ASP A 89 0.17 3.32 -0.86
CA ASP A 89 -1.17 3.42 -1.43
C ASP A 89 -2.21 3.79 -0.36
N TYR A 90 -2.07 3.24 0.87
CA TYR A 90 -3.10 3.34 1.93
C TYR A 90 -2.66 4.11 3.18
N GLY A 91 -1.43 4.64 3.21
CA GLY A 91 -0.94 5.41 4.35
C GLY A 91 -0.55 4.54 5.56
N LYS A 92 -1.01 4.89 6.76
CA LYS A 92 -0.65 4.21 8.01
C LYS A 92 -1.59 3.04 8.26
N CYS A 93 -1.05 1.83 8.31
CA CYS A 93 -1.77 0.59 8.56
C CYS A 93 -1.32 -0.05 9.88
N TYR A 94 -2.17 -0.89 10.46
CA TYR A 94 -1.92 -1.54 11.74
C TYR A 94 -2.08 -3.06 11.61
N MET A 95 -1.02 -3.80 11.92
CA MET A 95 -0.96 -5.24 11.78
C MET A 95 -1.06 -5.91 13.14
N PHE A 96 -2.04 -6.79 13.27
CA PHE A 96 -2.14 -7.72 14.38
C PHE A 96 -1.33 -8.99 14.07
N ASN A 97 -0.63 -9.53 15.07
CA ASN A 97 0.07 -10.82 14.99
C ASN A 97 1.20 -10.90 13.94
N TYR A 98 1.78 -9.76 13.56
CA TYR A 98 2.94 -9.73 12.69
C TYR A 98 4.23 -10.00 13.49
N VAL A 99 5.06 -10.94 13.01
CA VAL A 99 6.33 -11.33 13.65
C VAL A 99 7.55 -11.10 12.75
N GLY A 100 7.36 -10.78 11.47
CA GLY A 100 8.45 -10.60 10.50
C GLY A 100 9.29 -11.87 10.26
N ILE A 101 10.45 -11.74 9.58
CA ILE A 101 11.37 -12.88 9.34
C ILE A 101 12.14 -13.27 10.60
N HIS A 102 12.66 -12.26 11.31
CA HIS A 102 13.43 -12.52 12.50
C HIS A 102 12.44 -12.83 13.62
N ASN A 103 12.24 -14.12 13.88
CA ASN A 103 11.79 -14.60 15.17
C ASN A 103 12.82 -14.13 16.21
N SER A 104 12.75 -12.87 16.62
CA SER A 104 13.12 -12.49 17.96
C SER A 104 12.38 -13.49 18.83
N LYS A 105 13.08 -14.25 19.68
CA LYS A 105 12.46 -15.22 20.59
C LYS A 105 11.37 -14.59 21.48
N ASP A 106 11.22 -13.27 21.43
CA ASP A 106 10.34 -12.43 22.22
C ASP A 106 8.90 -12.27 21.70
N THR A 107 8.53 -12.72 20.48
CA THR A 107 7.13 -12.58 20.02
C THR A 107 6.63 -13.81 19.25
N PRO A 108 6.02 -14.81 19.93
CA PRO A 108 5.44 -15.96 19.27
C PRO A 108 4.15 -15.59 18.52
N VAL A 109 3.93 -16.20 17.36
CA VAL A 109 2.67 -16.10 16.61
C VAL A 109 1.51 -16.58 17.49
N LYS A 110 0.52 -15.71 17.70
CA LYS A 110 -0.74 -16.05 18.36
C LYS A 110 -1.52 -17.04 17.48
N LYS A 111 -1.96 -18.14 18.09
CA LYS A 111 -2.69 -19.23 17.41
C LYS A 111 -4.12 -19.30 17.91
N ALA A 112 -5.07 -19.41 16.99
CA ALA A 112 -6.46 -19.67 17.34
C ALA A 112 -6.60 -21.12 17.83
N ARG A 113 -7.12 -21.31 19.05
CA ARG A 113 -7.33 -22.64 19.63
C ARG A 113 -8.75 -23.16 19.42
N GLN A 114 -9.70 -22.25 19.18
CA GLN A 114 -11.11 -22.53 19.02
C GLN A 114 -11.67 -21.69 17.89
N ALA A 115 -12.58 -22.27 17.12
CA ALA A 115 -13.33 -21.56 16.09
C ALA A 115 -14.47 -20.74 16.73
N GLY A 116 -14.94 -19.73 16.01
CA GLY A 116 -16.08 -18.90 16.39
C GLY A 116 -15.72 -17.45 16.69
N ARG A 117 -16.71 -16.56 16.53
CA ARG A 117 -16.50 -15.10 16.55
C ARG A 117 -15.94 -14.56 17.87
N HIS A 118 -16.22 -15.23 18.98
CA HIS A 118 -15.78 -14.83 20.33
C HIS A 118 -14.35 -15.29 20.67
N HIS A 119 -13.74 -16.11 19.82
CA HIS A 119 -12.37 -16.62 19.99
C HIS A 119 -11.41 -16.09 18.92
N GLY A 120 -11.91 -15.26 18.00
CA GLY A 120 -11.14 -14.61 16.94
C GLY A 120 -10.79 -13.16 17.27
N LEU A 121 -10.29 -12.46 16.24
CA LEU A 121 -10.02 -11.02 16.31
C LEU A 121 -11.35 -10.25 16.19
N GLN A 122 -11.60 -9.35 17.13
CA GLN A 122 -12.75 -8.45 17.11
C GLN A 122 -12.23 -7.01 17.12
N LEU A 123 -12.70 -6.22 16.16
CA LEU A 123 -12.30 -4.83 16.00
C LEU A 123 -13.55 -3.95 15.99
N TYR A 124 -13.50 -2.86 16.75
CA TYR A 124 -14.41 -1.74 16.58
C TYR A 124 -13.61 -0.59 15.96
N MET A 125 -13.95 -0.24 14.72
CA MET A 125 -13.17 0.69 13.91
C MET A 125 -13.98 1.92 13.54
N GLN A 126 -13.28 3.03 13.35
CA GLN A 126 -13.83 4.30 12.92
C GLN A 126 -13.16 4.75 11.61
N SER A 127 -14.00 5.22 10.67
CA SER A 127 -13.58 5.85 9.43
C SER A 127 -14.43 7.11 9.26
N ARG A 128 -13.78 8.28 9.20
CA ARG A 128 -14.46 9.59 9.13
C ARG A 128 -14.20 10.23 7.78
N LYS A 129 -15.22 10.91 7.24
CA LYS A 129 -15.10 11.59 5.94
C LYS A 129 -14.08 12.73 6.00
N GLU A 130 -13.95 13.35 7.16
CA GLU A 130 -13.03 14.46 7.44
C GLU A 130 -11.55 14.02 7.40
N ASP A 131 -11.28 12.71 7.57
CA ASP A 131 -9.94 12.12 7.47
C ASP A 131 -9.58 11.76 6.01
N THR A 132 -10.53 11.86 5.07
CA THR A 132 -10.29 11.57 3.66
C THR A 132 -9.78 12.80 2.93
N ILE A 133 -8.92 12.59 1.93
CA ILE A 133 -8.46 13.67 1.04
C ILE A 133 -9.38 13.66 -0.18
N PRO A 134 -10.32 14.63 -0.36
CA PRO A 134 -11.42 14.51 -1.32
C PRO A 134 -11.03 14.30 -2.79
N LEU A 135 -9.81 14.66 -3.17
CA LEU A 135 -9.29 14.50 -4.54
C LEU A 135 -8.48 13.21 -4.76
N LEU A 136 -8.02 12.58 -3.68
CA LEU A 136 -7.15 11.40 -3.73
C LEU A 136 -7.89 10.14 -3.28
N THR A 137 -8.77 10.28 -2.30
CA THR A 137 -9.51 9.18 -1.70
C THR A 137 -10.97 9.31 -2.08
N ARG A 138 -11.41 8.47 -3.03
CA ARG A 138 -12.83 8.41 -3.44
C ARG A 138 -13.65 7.43 -2.59
N GLU A 139 -12.99 6.69 -1.72
CA GLU A 139 -13.54 5.60 -0.93
C GLU A 139 -13.63 5.98 0.54
N LEU A 140 -14.71 5.58 1.21
CA LEU A 140 -14.88 5.74 2.65
C LEU A 140 -15.14 4.37 3.26
N GLY A 141 -14.27 3.96 4.18
CA GLY A 141 -14.31 2.63 4.76
C GLY A 141 -13.00 2.24 5.41
N VAL A 142 -12.85 0.93 5.64
CA VAL A 142 -11.61 0.31 6.09
C VAL A 142 -11.29 -0.85 5.15
N ARG A 143 -10.03 -0.99 4.78
CA ARG A 143 -9.54 -2.15 4.02
C ARG A 143 -8.76 -3.07 4.94
N ILE A 144 -9.10 -4.35 4.95
CA ILE A 144 -8.43 -5.38 5.77
C ILE A 144 -7.75 -6.42 4.88
N VAL A 145 -6.63 -6.97 5.34
CA VAL A 145 -5.88 -8.00 4.62
C VAL A 145 -5.52 -9.12 5.60
N VAL A 146 -5.78 -10.37 5.22
CA VAL A 146 -5.31 -11.55 5.95
C VAL A 146 -4.11 -12.11 5.21
N HIS A 147 -2.96 -12.22 5.89
CA HIS A 147 -1.71 -12.68 5.30
C HIS A 147 -0.88 -13.51 6.31
N ASP A 148 0.23 -14.12 5.85
CA ASP A 148 1.13 -14.86 6.74
C ASP A 148 1.80 -13.90 7.75
N PRO A 149 1.89 -14.26 9.05
CA PRO A 149 2.54 -13.45 10.09
C PRO A 149 3.94 -12.95 9.79
N ARG A 150 4.66 -13.58 8.85
CA ARG A 150 6.04 -13.29 8.48
C ARG A 150 6.17 -12.48 7.18
N SER A 151 5.07 -12.22 6.47
CA SER A 151 5.06 -11.49 5.19
C SER A 151 4.54 -10.06 5.36
N ILE A 152 4.85 -9.19 4.39
CA ILE A 152 4.16 -7.90 4.24
C ILE A 152 2.85 -8.13 3.45
N PRO A 153 1.73 -7.49 3.83
CA PRO A 153 0.49 -7.60 3.07
C PRO A 153 0.55 -6.81 1.75
N LEU A 154 0.11 -7.45 0.66
CA LEU A 154 -0.19 -6.79 -0.61
C LEU A 154 -1.61 -6.21 -0.56
N ALA A 155 -1.77 -5.08 0.14
CA ALA A 155 -3.08 -4.50 0.40
C ALA A 155 -3.86 -4.15 -0.87
N SER A 156 -3.19 -3.66 -1.92
CA SER A 156 -3.85 -3.33 -3.19
C SER A 156 -4.42 -4.55 -3.91
N GLU A 157 -3.90 -5.76 -3.67
CA GLU A 157 -4.31 -6.99 -4.37
C GLU A 157 -5.23 -7.86 -3.53
N ASN A 158 -4.91 -8.04 -2.24
CA ASN A 158 -5.55 -9.05 -1.38
C ASN A 158 -6.48 -8.45 -0.31
N GLY A 159 -6.80 -7.16 -0.41
CA GLY A 159 -7.63 -6.47 0.58
C GLY A 159 -9.13 -6.65 0.37
N ILE A 160 -9.85 -6.66 1.49
CA ILE A 160 -11.32 -6.70 1.57
C ILE A 160 -11.78 -5.34 2.09
N ASP A 161 -12.68 -4.69 1.35
CA ASP A 161 -13.23 -3.39 1.72
C ASP A 161 -14.46 -3.54 2.62
N ILE A 162 -14.46 -2.82 3.74
CA ILE A 162 -15.52 -2.80 4.73
C ILE A 162 -16.14 -1.41 4.75
N ARG A 163 -17.45 -1.37 4.54
CA ARG A 163 -18.25 -0.15 4.61
C ARG A 163 -18.43 0.30 6.07
N PRO A 164 -18.37 1.61 6.35
CA PRO A 164 -18.72 2.13 7.68
C PRO A 164 -20.19 1.85 8.03
N GLY A 165 -20.46 1.59 9.31
CA GLY A 165 -21.81 1.35 9.83
C GLY A 165 -22.28 -0.09 9.78
N ASP A 166 -21.56 -0.97 9.08
CA ASP A 166 -21.89 -2.40 9.00
C ASP A 166 -21.10 -3.23 10.03
N MET A 167 -21.73 -4.29 10.54
CA MET A 167 -21.03 -5.36 11.25
C MET A 167 -20.64 -6.45 10.26
N VAL A 168 -19.36 -6.53 9.91
CA VAL A 168 -18.83 -7.55 8.99
C VAL A 168 -18.17 -8.69 9.78
N SER A 169 -18.50 -9.93 9.44
CA SER A 169 -17.84 -11.13 9.96
C SER A 169 -17.08 -11.83 8.84
N VAL A 170 -15.76 -11.94 8.98
CA VAL A 170 -14.89 -12.61 7.99
C VAL A 170 -14.47 -13.96 8.55
N ASN A 171 -14.86 -15.03 7.85
CA ASN A 171 -14.39 -16.38 8.14
C ASN A 171 -13.08 -16.63 7.40
N VAL A 172 -12.08 -17.16 8.11
CA VAL A 172 -10.76 -17.45 7.55
C VAL A 172 -10.55 -18.95 7.53
N GLU A 173 -10.19 -19.49 6.38
CA GLU A 173 -9.77 -20.87 6.18
C GLU A 173 -8.28 -20.91 5.85
N TYR A 174 -7.54 -21.81 6.50
CA TYR A 174 -6.12 -21.99 6.24
C TYR A 174 -5.89 -23.17 5.30
N THR A 175 -5.28 -22.91 4.15
CA THR A 175 -4.84 -23.92 3.20
C THR A 175 -3.34 -23.80 2.98
N GLU A 176 -2.62 -24.92 3.14
CA GLU A 176 -1.18 -25.00 2.88
C GLU A 176 -0.92 -25.91 1.68
N ILE A 177 -0.06 -25.47 0.76
CA ILE A 177 0.28 -26.22 -0.45
C ILE A 177 1.79 -26.47 -0.46
N HIS A 178 2.17 -27.73 -0.22
CA HIS A 178 3.55 -28.18 -0.33
C HIS A 178 3.85 -28.61 -1.77
N ARG A 179 4.87 -28.00 -2.39
CA ARG A 179 5.32 -28.35 -3.75
C ARG A 179 6.65 -29.07 -3.69
N LEU A 180 6.79 -30.14 -4.46
CA LEU A 180 8.07 -30.82 -4.63
C LEU A 180 8.98 -29.95 -5.51
N GLY A 181 10.22 -29.74 -5.05
CA GLY A 181 11.27 -29.13 -5.86
C GLY A 181 11.83 -30.09 -6.92
N GLU A 182 13.03 -29.81 -7.41
CA GLU A 182 13.70 -30.61 -8.45
C GLU A 182 13.80 -32.10 -8.05
N PRO A 183 13.54 -33.06 -8.97
CA PRO A 183 13.22 -32.91 -10.40
C PRO A 183 11.73 -32.68 -10.74
N TRP A 184 10.84 -32.60 -9.75
CA TRP A 184 9.38 -32.53 -9.99
C TRP A 184 8.87 -31.12 -10.27
N GLY A 185 9.65 -30.10 -9.94
CA GLY A 185 9.31 -28.70 -10.21
C GLY A 185 10.46 -27.75 -9.91
N GLN A 186 10.41 -26.57 -10.53
CA GLN A 186 11.32 -25.47 -10.26
C GLN A 186 10.69 -24.54 -9.24
N CYS A 187 10.99 -24.77 -7.96
CA CYS A 187 10.54 -23.92 -6.86
C CYS A 187 11.74 -23.36 -6.09
N VAL A 188 11.60 -22.11 -5.65
CA VAL A 188 12.48 -21.50 -4.64
C VAL A 188 12.23 -22.21 -3.30
N LYS A 189 13.26 -22.37 -2.46
CA LYS A 189 13.06 -23.06 -1.18
C LYS A 189 12.32 -22.15 -0.19
N ASP A 190 11.53 -22.76 0.68
CA ASP A 190 10.80 -22.04 1.71
C ASP A 190 11.75 -21.26 2.62
N GLY A 191 11.44 -19.98 2.83
CA GLY A 191 12.25 -19.09 3.66
C GLY A 191 13.46 -18.48 2.96
N ASP A 192 13.74 -18.83 1.71
CA ASP A 192 14.68 -18.07 0.90
C ASP A 192 14.16 -16.63 0.75
N VAL A 193 15.06 -15.68 0.92
CA VAL A 193 14.79 -14.26 0.67
C VAL A 193 15.25 -13.92 -0.74
N LEU A 194 14.57 -12.98 -1.38
CA LEU A 194 15.06 -12.43 -2.64
C LEU A 194 16.48 -11.86 -2.41
N PRO A 195 17.45 -12.10 -3.29
CA PRO A 195 18.81 -11.58 -3.16
C PRO A 195 18.83 -10.08 -3.47
N ASN A 196 18.26 -9.28 -2.57
CA ASN A 196 18.20 -7.84 -2.68
C ASN A 196 18.38 -7.18 -1.30
N ASN A 197 18.85 -5.93 -1.29
CA ASN A 197 19.00 -5.13 -0.06
C ASN A 197 17.66 -4.51 0.41
N TYR A 198 16.53 -4.86 -0.23
CA TYR A 198 15.28 -4.12 -0.13
C TYR A 198 14.20 -4.88 0.65
N SER A 199 14.15 -6.19 0.52
CA SER A 199 13.12 -7.03 1.10
C SER A 199 13.72 -7.89 2.21
N THR A 200 13.17 -7.73 3.40
CA THR A 200 13.45 -8.57 4.57
C THR A 200 12.25 -9.48 4.84
N VAL A 201 11.49 -9.85 3.79
CA VAL A 201 10.36 -10.80 3.88
C VAL A 201 10.58 -12.05 3.02
N PRO A 202 9.98 -13.19 3.40
CA PRO A 202 10.15 -14.44 2.67
C PRO A 202 9.71 -14.27 1.22
N TYR A 203 10.32 -15.04 0.32
CA TYR A 203 9.96 -15.02 -1.10
C TYR A 203 8.45 -15.21 -1.34
N SER A 204 7.89 -14.35 -2.18
CA SER A 204 6.60 -14.57 -2.84
C SER A 204 6.74 -14.30 -4.34
N GLN A 205 5.87 -14.91 -5.15
CA GLN A 205 5.89 -14.68 -6.59
C GLN A 205 5.62 -13.21 -6.93
N ALA A 206 4.63 -12.60 -6.27
CA ALA A 206 4.25 -11.20 -6.49
C ALA A 206 5.39 -10.22 -6.11
N ASP A 207 6.09 -10.47 -5.01
CA ASP A 207 7.24 -9.64 -4.60
C ASP A 207 8.41 -9.77 -5.59
N CYS A 208 8.64 -10.98 -6.12
CA CYS A 208 9.65 -11.22 -7.15
C CYS A 208 9.36 -10.44 -8.43
N GLU A 209 8.11 -10.43 -8.88
CA GLU A 209 7.67 -9.69 -10.07
C GLU A 209 7.81 -8.18 -9.86
N ARG A 210 7.35 -7.65 -8.71
CA ARG A 210 7.53 -6.24 -8.34
C ARG A 210 8.99 -5.84 -8.30
N TYR A 211 9.83 -6.66 -7.66
CA TYR A 211 11.27 -6.44 -7.60
C TYR A 211 11.90 -6.41 -9.00
N CYS A 212 11.53 -7.34 -9.88
CA CYS A 212 12.03 -7.37 -11.25
C CYS A 212 11.74 -6.07 -12.00
N ILE A 213 10.51 -5.56 -11.90
CA ILE A 213 10.09 -4.30 -12.50
C ILE A 213 10.88 -3.12 -11.90
N GLN A 214 10.96 -3.03 -10.57
CA GLN A 214 11.70 -1.96 -9.89
C GLN A 214 13.18 -1.96 -10.24
N LYS A 215 13.80 -3.15 -10.34
CA LYS A 215 15.20 -3.30 -10.74
C LYS A 215 15.45 -2.70 -12.12
N GLU A 216 14.55 -2.94 -13.07
CA GLU A 216 14.68 -2.41 -14.42
C GLU A 216 14.40 -0.90 -14.48
N ILE A 217 13.43 -0.39 -13.73
CA ILE A 217 13.17 1.05 -13.58
C ILE A 217 14.40 1.74 -13.00
N PHE A 218 14.94 1.22 -11.90
CA PHE A 218 16.12 1.80 -11.26
C PHE A 218 17.35 1.79 -12.20
N ARG A 219 17.53 0.71 -12.96
CA ARG A 219 18.63 0.60 -13.94
C ARG A 219 18.57 1.67 -15.03
N ARG A 220 17.38 2.10 -15.43
CA ARG A 220 17.17 3.09 -16.51
C ARG A 220 17.00 4.53 -16.00
N CYS A 221 16.36 4.70 -14.86
CA CYS A 221 15.86 5.99 -14.38
C CYS A 221 16.49 6.43 -13.05
N HIS A 222 17.26 5.56 -12.37
CA HIS A 222 17.90 5.83 -11.07
C HIS A 222 16.93 6.25 -9.95
N CYS A 223 15.68 5.81 -10.05
CA CYS A 223 14.61 6.08 -9.10
C CYS A 223 13.69 4.86 -8.97
N TYR A 224 12.85 4.84 -7.95
CA TYR A 224 11.85 3.80 -7.73
C TYR A 224 10.45 4.30 -8.02
N HIS A 225 9.67 3.49 -8.71
CA HIS A 225 8.28 3.85 -9.01
C HIS A 225 7.38 3.49 -7.83
N ILE A 226 6.57 4.44 -7.36
CA ILE A 226 5.83 4.30 -6.11
C ILE A 226 4.88 3.09 -6.05
N ARG A 227 4.17 2.79 -7.14
CA ARG A 227 3.23 1.66 -7.23
C ARG A 227 3.85 0.28 -6.95
N PHE A 228 5.14 0.13 -7.21
CA PHE A 228 5.86 -1.13 -7.01
C PHE A 228 6.73 -1.08 -5.75
N LEU A 229 6.57 -0.08 -4.89
CA LEU A 229 7.20 -0.07 -3.57
C LEU A 229 6.41 -0.99 -2.64
N GLU A 230 7.15 -1.83 -1.92
CA GLU A 230 6.59 -2.61 -0.83
C GLU A 230 6.25 -1.67 0.35
N ALA A 231 5.17 -2.00 1.06
CA ALA A 231 4.92 -1.37 2.34
C ALA A 231 6.04 -1.76 3.33
N SER A 232 6.37 -0.86 4.26
CA SER A 232 7.51 -1.08 5.16
C SER A 232 7.15 -0.80 6.61
N VAL A 233 7.73 -1.59 7.50
CA VAL A 233 7.64 -1.40 8.96
C VAL A 233 8.62 -0.33 9.45
N VAL A 234 9.66 -0.06 8.65
CA VAL A 234 10.68 0.97 8.92
C VAL A 234 10.70 1.99 7.78
N PRO A 235 10.69 3.30 8.06
CA PRO A 235 10.88 4.33 7.04
C PRO A 235 12.24 4.19 6.34
N LYS A 236 12.27 3.57 5.16
CA LYS A 236 13.49 3.50 4.33
C LYS A 236 13.60 4.77 3.49
N ARG A 237 14.81 5.35 3.40
CA ARG A 237 15.09 6.43 2.45
C ARG A 237 15.16 5.85 1.05
N THR A 238 14.14 6.10 0.24
CA THR A 238 14.06 5.63 -1.15
C THR A 238 13.90 6.83 -2.07
N VAL A 239 14.70 6.90 -3.14
CA VAL A 239 14.58 7.93 -4.17
C VAL A 239 13.39 7.57 -5.07
N ILE A 240 12.29 8.32 -4.96
CA ILE A 240 11.06 8.07 -5.72
C ILE A 240 11.16 8.77 -7.07
N CYS A 241 10.65 8.15 -8.13
CA CYS A 241 10.54 8.78 -9.44
C CYS A 241 9.56 9.95 -9.37
N ALA A 242 10.07 11.18 -9.39
CA ALA A 242 9.27 12.39 -9.54
C ALA A 242 9.28 12.83 -11.00
N ASN A 243 8.14 13.34 -11.48
CA ASN A 243 8.07 13.97 -12.80
C ASN A 243 8.08 15.50 -12.62
N SER A 244 9.24 16.06 -12.28
CA SER A 244 9.49 17.49 -12.42
C SER A 244 10.97 17.82 -12.30
N SER A 245 11.41 18.53 -13.33
CA SER A 245 12.53 19.45 -13.52
C SER A 245 12.97 20.33 -12.31
N GLU A 246 12.95 19.88 -11.06
CA GLU A 246 13.29 20.72 -9.89
C GLU A 246 14.26 20.13 -8.86
N GLU A 247 14.88 18.97 -9.09
CA GLU A 247 16.01 18.52 -8.25
C GLU A 247 17.24 18.21 -9.11
N GLY A 248 17.81 19.27 -9.68
CA GLY A 248 19.00 19.20 -10.55
C GLY A 248 19.82 20.49 -10.53
N LYS A 249 19.97 21.14 -9.37
CA LYS A 249 21.06 22.09 -9.11
C LYS A 249 21.52 21.95 -7.66
N LYS A 250 22.49 21.08 -7.45
CA LYS A 250 23.58 21.29 -6.50
C LYS A 250 24.88 20.92 -7.19
#